data_AF-A0A931Q073-F1
#
_entry.id   AF-A0A931Q073-F1
#
_cell.length_a   1.000
_cell.length_b   1.000
_cell.length_c   1.000
_cell.angle_alpha   90.00
_cell.angle_beta   90.00
_cell.angle_gamma   90.00
#
_symmetry.space_group_name_H-M   'P 1'
#
loop_
_entity.id
_entity.type
_entity.pdbx_description
1 polymer ?
#
loop_
_entity_poly.entity_id
_entity_poly.type
_entity_poly.pdbx_seq_one_letter_code
_entity_poly.pdbx_strand_id
1 'polypeptide(L)'
;MKKFGFIWILFFAVNCFGQKGKSFHQWAATPPMGWNSWDCYGPTVTEAEVKANADYMAAHLKQYGWEYIVVDIRWFVANDKALGYNQTDPQYSIDKYGRFTPAVNRFPSASNGKGFKPLADYIHSKGLKFGIHIMRGIPVIAVKNNLPVLNTNYTAQNIYSEREQCEWLKDMYTIDASKKGAAEYYNSILQLYAQWGVDFIKVDDLSSPIYHEDEIDLIRKAIDKTGRRIVLSTSPGETPVAHAAHVQQNANMWRTVGDFWDNWPQLKEHFNVFERWNQYRQTGAWPDGDMLPLGHIGIRAERGANRMSHFTKDEQITLMTLWCIFRSPLMFGGDLP
;
A
#
# COMPACT_ATOMS: atom_id res chain seq x y z
N MET A 1 -60.98 48.88 -13.07
CA MET A 1 -59.56 48.94 -12.65
C MET A 1 -59.25 47.81 -11.66
N LYS A 2 -58.78 46.66 -12.14
CA LYS A 2 -57.98 45.70 -11.35
C LYS A 2 -57.05 44.97 -12.34
N LYS A 3 -55.76 45.31 -12.33
CA LYS A 3 -54.72 44.63 -13.12
C LYS A 3 -54.36 43.34 -12.38
N PHE A 4 -54.59 42.18 -12.99
CA PHE A 4 -53.98 40.92 -12.54
C PHE A 4 -52.62 40.79 -13.23
N GLY A 5 -51.55 40.90 -12.45
CA GLY A 5 -50.19 40.61 -12.90
C GLY A 5 -49.93 39.11 -12.85
N PHE A 6 -49.62 38.51 -13.99
CA PHE A 6 -49.10 37.15 -14.06
C PHE A 6 -47.61 37.17 -13.71
N ILE A 7 -47.24 36.60 -12.56
CA ILE A 7 -45.85 36.34 -12.18
C ILE A 7 -45.45 35.01 -12.83
N TRP A 8 -44.52 35.07 -13.78
CA TRP A 8 -43.85 33.89 -14.32
C TRP A 8 -42.73 33.46 -13.36
N ILE A 9 -42.93 32.36 -12.66
CA ILE A 9 -41.89 31.71 -11.86
C ILE A 9 -41.04 30.86 -12.82
N LEU A 10 -39.83 31.34 -13.12
CA LEU A 10 -38.81 30.56 -13.82
C LEU A 10 -38.29 29.47 -12.87
N PHE A 11 -38.62 28.21 -13.14
CA PHE A 11 -37.95 27.07 -12.51
C PHE A 11 -36.56 26.90 -13.15
N PHE A 12 -35.50 27.33 -12.45
CA PHE A 12 -34.15 26.90 -12.74
C PHE A 12 -33.99 25.43 -12.31
N ALA A 13 -34.18 24.50 -13.25
CA ALA A 13 -33.76 23.13 -13.07
C ALA A 13 -32.23 23.07 -13.20
N VAL A 14 -31.53 23.13 -12.06
CA VAL A 14 -30.10 22.80 -11.99
C VAL A 14 -29.98 21.29 -12.19
N ASN A 15 -29.73 20.87 -13.43
CA ASN A 15 -29.28 19.51 -13.72
C ASN A 15 -27.83 19.35 -13.25
N CYS A 16 -27.65 19.11 -11.95
CA CYS A 16 -26.42 18.52 -11.43
C CYS A 16 -26.35 17.05 -11.87
N PHE A 17 -25.95 16.82 -13.13
CA PHE A 17 -25.33 15.55 -13.50
C PHE A 17 -23.94 15.51 -12.85
N GLY A 18 -23.92 15.23 -11.55
CA GLY A 18 -22.72 14.70 -10.92
C GLY A 18 -22.45 13.35 -11.57
N GLN A 19 -21.36 13.24 -12.32
CA GLN A 19 -20.78 11.95 -12.68
C GLN A 19 -20.56 11.18 -11.37
N LYS A 20 -21.49 10.31 -10.98
CA LYS A 20 -21.28 9.32 -9.94
C LYS A 20 -20.34 8.25 -10.50
N GLY A 21 -19.08 8.59 -10.71
CA GLY A 21 -18.01 7.60 -10.66
C GLY A 21 -18.14 6.90 -9.31
N LYS A 22 -18.16 5.56 -9.29
CA LYS A 22 -18.17 4.81 -8.04
C LYS A 22 -16.89 5.18 -7.29
N SER A 23 -17.02 5.99 -6.25
CA SER A 23 -15.90 6.49 -5.47
C SER A 23 -15.03 5.32 -4.98
N PHE A 24 -13.70 5.41 -5.12
CA PHE A 24 -12.75 4.36 -4.70
C PHE A 24 -12.89 3.99 -3.21
N HIS A 25 -13.49 4.87 -2.41
CA HIS A 25 -13.94 4.60 -1.04
C HIS A 25 -14.78 3.32 -0.92
N GLN A 26 -15.60 2.98 -1.92
CA GLN A 26 -16.41 1.76 -1.90
C GLN A 26 -15.59 0.47 -1.97
N TRP A 27 -14.32 0.54 -2.38
CA TRP A 27 -13.44 -0.63 -2.49
C TRP A 27 -12.94 -1.10 -1.12
N ALA A 28 -13.03 -0.23 -0.11
CA ALA A 28 -12.72 -0.51 1.29
C ALA A 28 -13.86 -0.03 2.22
N ALA A 29 -15.10 -0.43 1.94
CA ALA A 29 -16.27 -0.01 2.73
C ALA A 29 -16.18 -0.36 4.23
N THR A 30 -15.35 -1.34 4.57
CA THR A 30 -14.86 -1.61 5.93
C THR A 30 -13.33 -1.50 5.93
N PRO A 31 -12.70 -1.27 7.09
CA PRO A 31 -11.24 -1.29 7.17
C PRO A 31 -10.69 -2.61 6.60
N PRO A 32 -9.67 -2.57 5.74
CA PRO A 32 -9.04 -3.77 5.22
C PRO A 32 -8.57 -4.72 6.33
N MET A 33 -8.82 -6.02 6.17
CA MET A 33 -8.38 -7.07 7.08
C MET A 33 -7.54 -8.08 6.31
N GLY A 34 -6.35 -8.42 6.80
CA GLY A 34 -5.43 -9.28 6.09
C GLY A 34 -4.17 -9.65 6.86
N TRP A 35 -3.17 -10.06 6.11
CA TRP A 35 -1.85 -10.47 6.58
C TRP A 35 -0.79 -9.72 5.78
N ASN A 36 0.30 -9.34 6.43
CA ASN A 36 1.44 -8.70 5.80
C ASN A 36 2.74 -9.38 6.26
N SER A 37 3.67 -9.59 5.32
CA SER A 37 4.89 -10.36 5.57
C SER A 37 5.99 -9.65 6.37
N TRP A 38 5.85 -8.36 6.71
CA TRP A 38 6.94 -7.56 7.27
C TRP A 38 7.39 -8.02 8.66
N ASP A 39 6.48 -8.13 9.63
CA ASP A 39 6.87 -8.40 11.03
C ASP A 39 7.43 -9.81 11.21
N CYS A 40 7.07 -10.78 10.37
CA CYS A 40 7.60 -12.13 10.38
C CYS A 40 8.87 -12.28 9.53
N TYR A 41 8.85 -11.81 8.28
CA TYR A 41 9.89 -12.14 7.28
C TYR A 41 10.70 -10.95 6.74
N GLY A 42 10.38 -9.73 7.16
CA GLY A 42 11.03 -8.52 6.69
C GLY A 42 10.99 -8.42 5.16
N PRO A 43 12.09 -8.04 4.50
CA PRO A 43 12.13 -7.93 3.04
C PRO A 43 12.33 -9.28 2.33
N THR A 44 12.34 -10.41 3.06
CA THR A 44 12.85 -11.70 2.56
C THR A 44 11.81 -12.80 2.43
N VAL A 45 10.52 -12.47 2.44
CA VAL A 45 9.45 -13.47 2.25
C VAL A 45 9.60 -14.22 0.92
N THR A 46 9.25 -15.50 0.92
CA THR A 46 9.24 -16.39 -0.24
C THR A 46 7.83 -16.76 -0.68
N GLU A 47 7.67 -17.23 -1.92
CA GLU A 47 6.36 -17.66 -2.44
C GLU A 47 5.73 -18.78 -1.60
N ALA A 48 6.54 -19.72 -1.08
CA ALA A 48 6.04 -20.82 -0.26
C ALA A 48 5.43 -20.32 1.05
N GLU A 49 6.08 -19.36 1.71
CA GLU A 49 5.59 -18.74 2.96
C GLU A 49 4.31 -17.92 2.73
N VAL A 50 4.24 -17.18 1.62
CA VAL A 50 3.02 -16.45 1.23
C VAL A 50 1.86 -17.43 1.02
N LYS A 51 2.11 -18.55 0.33
CA LYS A 51 1.08 -19.57 0.09
C LYS A 51 0.63 -20.25 1.38
N ALA A 52 1.56 -20.54 2.30
CA ALA A 52 1.22 -21.13 3.60
C ALA A 52 0.32 -20.20 4.43
N ASN A 53 0.65 -18.90 4.50
CA ASN A 53 -0.18 -17.91 5.17
C ASN A 53 -1.55 -17.72 4.49
N ALA A 54 -1.59 -17.77 3.16
CA ALA A 54 -2.85 -17.75 2.40
C ALA A 54 -3.72 -18.99 2.66
N ASP A 55 -3.13 -20.19 2.68
CA ASP A 55 -3.84 -21.44 2.99
C ASP A 55 -4.41 -21.41 4.41
N TYR A 56 -3.64 -20.93 5.39
CA TYR A 56 -4.10 -20.76 6.77
C TYR A 56 -5.27 -19.77 6.85
N MET A 57 -5.13 -18.58 6.25
CA MET A 57 -6.19 -17.57 6.26
C MET A 57 -7.47 -18.11 5.62
N ALA A 58 -7.35 -18.80 4.48
CA ALA A 58 -8.49 -19.39 3.79
C ALA A 58 -9.22 -20.45 4.63
N ALA A 59 -8.47 -21.27 5.37
CA ALA A 59 -9.01 -22.34 6.21
C ALA A 59 -9.61 -21.83 7.53
N HIS A 60 -9.04 -20.78 8.13
CA HIS A 60 -9.34 -20.42 9.52
C HIS A 60 -9.93 -19.03 9.71
N LEU A 61 -9.56 -18.06 8.88
CA LEU A 61 -9.82 -16.63 9.15
C LEU A 61 -10.78 -15.97 8.16
N LYS A 62 -10.86 -16.46 6.92
CA LYS A 62 -11.68 -15.89 5.85
C LYS A 62 -13.15 -15.71 6.23
N GLN A 63 -13.72 -16.66 6.96
CA GLN A 63 -15.12 -16.59 7.44
C GLN A 63 -15.38 -15.40 8.39
N TYR A 64 -14.33 -14.83 8.98
CA TYR A 64 -14.40 -13.67 9.87
C TYR A 64 -14.01 -12.36 9.17
N GLY A 65 -13.82 -12.37 7.85
CA GLY A 65 -13.57 -11.18 7.02
C GLY A 65 -12.10 -10.91 6.67
N TRP A 66 -11.15 -11.73 7.13
CA TRP A 66 -9.75 -11.61 6.74
C TRP A 66 -9.57 -12.05 5.28
N GLU A 67 -9.06 -11.16 4.42
CA GLU A 67 -9.05 -11.41 2.98
C GLU A 67 -7.79 -10.99 2.25
N TYR A 68 -6.98 -10.04 2.74
CA TYR A 68 -5.78 -9.60 2.03
C TYR A 68 -4.53 -10.41 2.42
N ILE A 69 -3.78 -10.88 1.43
CA ILE A 69 -2.44 -11.45 1.58
C ILE A 69 -1.45 -10.48 0.93
N VAL A 70 -0.66 -9.78 1.74
CA VAL A 70 0.21 -8.69 1.30
C VAL A 70 1.69 -9.09 1.36
N VAL A 71 2.35 -9.08 0.21
CA VAL A 71 3.81 -9.26 0.10
C VAL A 71 4.48 -7.91 0.33
N ASP A 72 5.19 -7.77 1.44
CA ASP A 72 5.87 -6.52 1.79
C ASP A 72 7.19 -6.32 1.04
N ILE A 73 7.95 -5.29 1.42
CA ILE A 73 8.97 -4.60 0.65
C ILE A 73 10.06 -5.49 0.02
N ARG A 74 10.66 -4.98 -1.07
CA ARG A 74 11.81 -5.55 -1.82
C ARG A 74 11.62 -6.97 -2.33
N TRP A 75 10.40 -7.40 -2.65
CA TRP A 75 10.15 -8.63 -3.41
C TRP A 75 10.87 -8.69 -4.77
N PHE A 76 11.39 -7.55 -5.25
CA PHE A 76 12.16 -7.39 -6.47
C PHE A 76 13.68 -7.52 -6.30
N VAL A 77 14.19 -7.82 -5.09
CA VAL A 77 15.63 -8.01 -4.83
C VAL A 77 15.93 -9.47 -4.54
N ALA A 78 16.82 -10.06 -5.35
CA ALA A 78 17.13 -11.49 -5.29
C ALA A 78 18.07 -11.87 -4.15
N ASN A 79 19.05 -11.02 -3.83
CA ASN A 79 20.06 -11.24 -2.79
C ASN A 79 19.82 -10.36 -1.54
N ASP A 80 18.55 -10.18 -1.15
CA ASP A 80 18.23 -9.44 0.06
C ASP A 80 18.49 -10.25 1.33
N LYS A 81 18.48 -9.59 2.49
CA LYS A 81 18.83 -10.19 3.79
C LYS A 81 17.82 -9.85 4.88
N ALA A 82 17.84 -10.62 5.95
CA ALA A 82 17.13 -10.30 7.18
C ALA A 82 17.81 -9.12 7.91
N LEU A 83 17.12 -8.53 8.91
CA LEU A 83 17.65 -7.47 9.78
C LEU A 83 18.08 -6.21 9.00
N GLY A 84 17.22 -5.75 8.09
CA GLY A 84 17.42 -4.57 7.26
C GLY A 84 17.61 -4.93 5.78
N TYR A 85 18.18 -4.01 5.01
CA TYR A 85 18.23 -4.11 3.55
C TYR A 85 19.63 -4.42 3.04
N ASN A 86 19.75 -5.29 2.04
CA ASN A 86 20.97 -5.33 1.24
C ASN A 86 21.03 -4.13 0.28
N GLN A 87 21.78 -3.09 0.66
CA GLN A 87 22.04 -1.91 -0.17
C GLN A 87 23.44 -1.94 -0.82
N THR A 88 24.20 -3.02 -0.61
CA THR A 88 25.51 -3.25 -1.22
C THR A 88 25.37 -4.27 -2.34
N ASP A 89 25.57 -3.83 -3.58
CA ASP A 89 25.38 -4.64 -4.80
C ASP A 89 24.05 -5.42 -4.85
N PRO A 90 22.90 -4.73 -4.70
CA PRO A 90 21.58 -5.35 -4.81
C PRO A 90 21.33 -5.90 -6.22
N GLN A 91 20.86 -7.14 -6.29
CA GLN A 91 20.46 -7.81 -7.52
C GLN A 91 18.98 -7.55 -7.78
N TYR A 92 18.69 -6.43 -8.44
CA TYR A 92 17.33 -6.06 -8.83
C TYR A 92 16.80 -6.92 -9.97
N SER A 93 15.56 -7.38 -9.83
CA SER A 93 14.74 -7.88 -10.91
C SER A 93 13.90 -6.73 -11.47
N ILE A 94 14.15 -6.35 -12.72
CA ILE A 94 13.54 -5.20 -13.39
C ILE A 94 13.29 -5.54 -14.86
N ASP A 95 12.18 -5.04 -15.40
CA ASP A 95 11.88 -5.20 -16.82
C ASP A 95 12.53 -4.11 -17.69
N LYS A 96 12.38 -4.27 -19.01
CA LYS A 96 12.96 -3.34 -20.01
C LYS A 96 12.35 -1.93 -20.01
N TYR A 97 11.30 -1.69 -19.23
CA TYR A 97 10.64 -0.38 -19.07
C TYR A 97 10.92 0.24 -17.71
N GLY A 98 11.89 -0.30 -16.97
CA GLY A 98 12.28 0.21 -15.67
C GLY A 98 11.27 -0.08 -14.57
N ARG A 99 10.43 -1.12 -14.70
CA ARG A 99 9.46 -1.53 -13.67
C ARG A 99 10.01 -2.74 -12.94
N PHE A 100 10.02 -2.70 -11.61
CA PHE A 100 10.45 -3.84 -10.81
C PHE A 100 9.55 -5.06 -11.00
N THR A 101 10.16 -6.24 -11.06
CA THR A 101 9.51 -7.54 -11.21
C THR A 101 9.91 -8.49 -10.07
N PRO A 102 9.13 -9.54 -9.76
CA PRO A 102 9.45 -10.45 -8.67
C PRO A 102 10.76 -11.19 -8.89
N ALA A 103 11.59 -11.24 -7.84
CA ALA A 103 12.82 -12.01 -7.87
C ALA A 103 12.52 -13.52 -7.95
N VAL A 104 12.82 -14.14 -9.10
CA VAL A 104 12.39 -15.51 -9.43
C VAL A 104 12.97 -16.56 -8.47
N ASN A 105 14.11 -16.30 -7.84
CA ASN A 105 14.66 -17.20 -6.82
C ASN A 105 13.78 -17.28 -5.56
N ARG A 106 13.04 -16.22 -5.24
CA ARG A 106 12.07 -16.16 -4.12
C ARG A 106 10.64 -16.45 -4.56
N PHE A 107 10.33 -16.12 -5.81
CA PHE A 107 9.02 -16.32 -6.43
C PHE A 107 9.14 -17.12 -7.74
N PRO A 108 9.38 -18.45 -7.67
CA PRO A 108 9.61 -19.27 -8.86
C PRO A 108 8.49 -19.23 -9.90
N SER A 109 7.24 -19.03 -9.47
CA SER A 109 6.10 -18.93 -10.38
C SER A 109 6.14 -17.68 -11.26
N ALA A 110 6.91 -16.65 -10.88
CA ALA A 110 7.11 -15.43 -11.68
C ALA A 110 8.02 -15.62 -12.90
N SER A 111 8.66 -16.80 -13.02
CA SER A 111 9.51 -17.16 -14.15
C SER A 111 8.83 -16.92 -15.51
N ASN A 112 9.65 -16.72 -16.55
CA ASN A 112 9.19 -16.46 -17.92
C ASN A 112 8.32 -15.20 -18.06
N GLY A 113 8.59 -14.18 -17.23
CA GLY A 113 7.90 -12.88 -17.32
C GLY A 113 6.46 -12.88 -16.82
N LYS A 114 6.03 -13.92 -16.10
CA LYS A 114 4.66 -14.02 -15.55
C LYS A 114 4.39 -13.05 -14.41
N GLY A 115 5.46 -12.57 -13.76
CA GLY A 115 5.37 -11.70 -12.59
C GLY A 115 4.51 -12.33 -11.49
N PHE A 116 3.75 -11.52 -10.75
CA PHE A 116 2.93 -12.06 -9.67
C PHE A 116 1.63 -12.73 -10.10
N LYS A 117 1.29 -12.75 -11.40
CA LYS A 117 0.00 -13.29 -11.85
C LYS A 117 -0.29 -14.69 -11.31
N PRO A 118 0.64 -15.66 -11.37
CA PRO A 118 0.35 -17.01 -10.87
C PRO A 118 0.14 -17.07 -9.35
N LEU A 119 0.84 -16.24 -8.58
CA LEU A 119 0.66 -16.15 -7.12
C LEU A 119 -0.70 -15.49 -6.78
N ALA A 120 -1.04 -14.41 -7.48
CA ALA A 120 -2.34 -13.76 -7.33
C ALA A 120 -3.49 -14.71 -7.72
N ASP A 121 -3.39 -15.41 -8.85
CA ASP A 121 -4.38 -16.41 -9.29
C ASP A 121 -4.56 -17.51 -8.22
N TYR A 122 -3.47 -17.98 -7.61
CA TYR A 122 -3.53 -18.94 -6.51
C TYR A 122 -4.27 -18.36 -5.29
N ILE A 123 -3.96 -17.14 -4.87
CA ILE A 123 -4.61 -16.47 -3.73
C ILE A 123 -6.10 -16.23 -4.03
N HIS A 124 -6.44 -15.78 -5.23
CA HIS A 124 -7.82 -15.61 -5.69
C HIS A 124 -8.59 -16.93 -5.72
N SER A 125 -7.94 -18.05 -6.07
CA SER A 125 -8.57 -19.39 -6.06
C SER A 125 -9.02 -19.83 -4.66
N LYS A 126 -8.41 -19.26 -3.61
CA LYS A 126 -8.81 -19.46 -2.20
C LYS A 126 -9.94 -18.51 -1.77
N GLY A 127 -10.36 -17.60 -2.66
CA GLY A 127 -11.30 -16.53 -2.38
C GLY A 127 -10.72 -15.47 -1.44
N LEU A 128 -9.41 -15.24 -1.53
CA LEU A 128 -8.67 -14.15 -0.87
C LEU A 128 -8.28 -13.11 -1.93
N LYS A 129 -7.65 -12.01 -1.49
CA LYS A 129 -7.19 -10.88 -2.29
C LYS A 129 -5.67 -10.72 -2.16
N PHE A 130 -5.02 -10.29 -3.23
CA PHE A 130 -3.56 -10.18 -3.28
C PHE A 130 -3.11 -8.72 -3.17
N GLY A 131 -2.15 -8.48 -2.28
CA GLY A 131 -1.53 -7.17 -2.11
C GLY A 131 -0.02 -7.20 -2.28
N ILE A 132 0.56 -6.07 -2.68
CA ILE A 132 2.01 -5.89 -2.74
C ILE A 132 2.41 -4.54 -2.14
N HIS A 133 3.61 -4.50 -1.61
CA HIS A 133 4.31 -3.26 -1.29
C HIS A 133 4.99 -2.66 -2.52
N ILE A 134 5.07 -1.34 -2.63
CA ILE A 134 6.00 -0.66 -3.52
C ILE A 134 6.65 0.53 -2.82
N MET A 135 7.85 0.90 -3.25
CA MET A 135 8.45 2.19 -2.92
C MET A 135 7.95 3.26 -3.89
N ARG A 136 7.71 4.48 -3.39
CA ARG A 136 7.49 5.67 -4.24
C ARG A 136 8.64 5.84 -5.25
N GLY A 137 8.29 6.36 -6.42
CA GLY A 137 9.25 6.93 -7.37
C GLY A 137 9.65 5.99 -8.50
N ILE A 138 10.88 6.16 -8.99
CA ILE A 138 11.46 5.42 -10.12
C ILE A 138 12.79 4.75 -9.71
N PRO A 139 13.07 3.49 -10.12
CA PRO A 139 14.30 2.82 -9.72
C PRO A 139 15.56 3.58 -10.13
N VAL A 140 16.50 3.72 -9.20
CA VAL A 140 17.82 4.32 -9.47
C VAL A 140 18.51 3.61 -10.64
N ILE A 141 18.38 2.28 -10.72
CA ILE A 141 18.95 1.48 -11.81
C ILE A 141 18.28 1.75 -13.16
N ALA A 142 16.98 2.09 -13.18
CA ALA A 142 16.29 2.49 -14.41
C ALA A 142 16.81 3.83 -14.93
N VAL A 143 17.07 4.79 -14.03
CA VAL A 143 17.66 6.10 -14.36
C VAL A 143 19.10 5.95 -14.86
N LYS A 144 19.93 5.17 -14.16
CA LYS A 144 21.33 4.91 -14.56
C LYS A 144 21.44 4.27 -15.93
N ASN A 145 20.53 3.34 -16.24
CA ASN A 145 20.49 2.66 -17.55
C ASN A 145 19.62 3.39 -18.58
N ASN A 146 19.08 4.56 -18.24
CA ASN A 146 18.21 5.38 -19.08
C ASN A 146 17.06 4.59 -19.75
N LEU A 147 16.40 3.73 -18.97
CA LEU A 147 15.37 2.83 -19.51
C LEU A 147 14.14 3.62 -20.01
N PRO A 148 13.48 3.16 -21.08
CA PRO A 148 12.33 3.85 -21.67
C PRO A 148 11.08 3.76 -20.78
N VAL A 149 10.30 4.84 -20.76
CA VAL A 149 8.94 4.83 -20.20
C VAL A 149 7.99 4.24 -21.24
N LEU A 150 7.31 3.16 -20.89
CA LEU A 150 6.43 2.40 -21.79
C LEU A 150 5.44 3.30 -22.55
N ASN A 151 5.34 3.09 -23.87
CA ASN A 151 4.44 3.81 -24.77
C ASN A 151 4.65 5.34 -24.84
N THR A 152 5.87 5.81 -24.57
CA THR A 152 6.25 7.21 -24.72
C THR A 152 7.58 7.36 -25.44
N ASN A 153 7.94 8.60 -25.77
CA ASN A 153 9.30 8.96 -26.22
C ASN A 153 10.20 9.43 -25.07
N TYR A 154 9.76 9.25 -23.81
CA TYR A 154 10.50 9.64 -22.62
C TYR A 154 11.24 8.44 -22.01
N THR A 155 12.28 8.75 -21.23
CA THR A 155 13.06 7.79 -20.47
C THR A 155 13.05 8.14 -18.99
N ALA A 156 13.57 7.22 -18.16
CA ALA A 156 13.73 7.44 -16.73
C ALA A 156 14.50 8.72 -16.38
N GLN A 157 15.51 9.11 -17.18
CA GLN A 157 16.26 10.35 -16.99
C GLN A 157 15.45 11.63 -17.25
N ASN A 158 14.34 11.54 -18.00
CA ASN A 158 13.52 12.71 -18.28
C ASN A 158 12.59 13.10 -17.12
N ILE A 159 12.34 12.17 -16.18
CA ILE A 159 11.24 12.31 -15.20
C ILE A 159 11.69 12.24 -13.74
N TYR A 160 12.96 11.92 -13.45
CA TYR A 160 13.45 11.78 -12.08
C TYR A 160 13.92 13.10 -11.47
N SER A 161 13.99 13.11 -10.13
CA SER A 161 14.63 14.14 -9.31
C SER A 161 15.42 13.47 -8.20
N GLU A 162 16.62 13.99 -7.91
CA GLU A 162 17.43 13.56 -6.76
C GLU A 162 16.97 14.23 -5.46
N ARG A 163 16.12 15.25 -5.55
CA ARG A 163 15.55 15.93 -4.38
C ARG A 163 14.61 14.99 -3.64
N GLU A 164 14.69 15.02 -2.32
CA GLU A 164 13.76 14.30 -1.43
C GLU A 164 13.74 12.79 -1.69
N GLN A 165 14.89 12.24 -2.09
CA GLN A 165 15.06 10.79 -2.19
C GLN A 165 14.95 10.16 -0.79
N CYS A 166 14.14 9.10 -0.66
CA CYS A 166 13.98 8.30 0.57
C CYS A 166 15.29 8.16 1.35
N GLU A 167 15.28 8.53 2.62
CA GLU A 167 16.51 8.57 3.45
C GLU A 167 16.94 7.19 3.95
N TRP A 168 15.99 6.26 4.11
CA TRP A 168 16.22 4.96 4.73
C TRP A 168 16.45 3.81 3.72
N LEU A 169 16.01 3.98 2.46
CA LEU A 169 16.24 3.00 1.38
C LEU A 169 16.44 3.69 0.03
N LYS A 170 17.63 3.54 -0.56
CA LYS A 170 18.05 4.27 -1.77
C LYS A 170 17.78 3.53 -3.09
N ASP A 171 16.77 2.65 -3.11
CA ASP A 171 16.40 1.87 -4.32
C ASP A 171 15.77 2.78 -5.40
N MET A 172 15.11 3.87 -5.01
CA MET A 172 14.31 4.75 -5.88
C MET A 172 14.78 6.20 -5.84
N TYR A 173 14.53 6.94 -6.92
CA TYR A 173 14.52 8.41 -6.96
C TYR A 173 13.09 8.94 -6.97
N THR A 174 12.91 10.18 -6.54
CA THR A 174 11.66 10.94 -6.70
C THR A 174 11.29 11.09 -8.16
N ILE A 175 10.00 10.98 -8.50
CA ILE A 175 9.50 11.38 -9.81
C ILE A 175 9.05 12.84 -9.74
N ASP A 176 9.56 13.67 -10.65
CA ASP A 176 9.10 15.06 -10.81
C ASP A 176 7.77 15.07 -11.58
N ALA A 177 6.67 15.26 -10.87
CA ALA A 177 5.32 15.23 -11.42
C ALA A 177 5.05 16.30 -12.49
N SER A 178 5.88 17.35 -12.58
CA SER A 178 5.77 18.37 -13.63
C SER A 178 6.28 17.89 -14.99
N LYS A 179 7.03 16.78 -15.04
CA LYS A 179 7.64 16.26 -16.27
C LYS A 179 6.65 15.43 -17.07
N LYS A 180 6.64 15.64 -18.40
CA LYS A 180 5.96 14.74 -19.33
C LYS A 180 6.60 13.36 -19.26
N GLY A 181 5.78 12.30 -19.18
CA GLY A 181 6.24 10.93 -18.94
C GLY A 181 6.07 10.47 -17.48
N ALA A 182 5.98 11.38 -16.51
CA ALA A 182 5.85 11.03 -15.09
C ALA A 182 4.55 10.26 -14.80
N ALA A 183 3.42 10.80 -15.27
CA ALA A 183 2.13 10.14 -15.14
C ALA A 183 2.09 8.83 -15.93
N GLU A 184 2.67 8.79 -17.13
CA GLU A 184 2.75 7.60 -17.97
C GLU A 184 3.55 6.47 -17.33
N TYR A 185 4.62 6.80 -16.61
CA TYR A 185 5.40 5.81 -15.87
C TYR A 185 4.57 5.15 -14.76
N TYR A 186 3.91 5.94 -13.90
CA TYR A 186 2.98 5.38 -12.91
C TYR A 186 1.83 4.60 -13.55
N ASN A 187 1.22 5.11 -14.63
CA ASN A 187 0.19 4.37 -15.38
C ASN A 187 0.71 3.00 -15.83
N SER A 188 1.96 2.92 -16.31
CA SER A 188 2.58 1.67 -16.77
C SER A 188 2.84 0.66 -15.64
N ILE A 189 3.16 1.15 -14.44
CA ILE A 189 3.36 0.36 -13.23
C ILE A 189 2.01 -0.20 -12.76
N LEU A 190 1.02 0.67 -12.56
CA LEU A 190 -0.27 0.25 -12.03
C LEU A 190 -1.01 -0.65 -13.03
N GLN A 191 -0.83 -0.44 -14.33
CA GLN A 191 -1.36 -1.35 -15.35
C GLN A 191 -0.72 -2.74 -15.30
N LEU A 192 0.58 -2.84 -14.99
CA LEU A 192 1.27 -4.12 -14.77
C LEU A 192 0.68 -4.86 -13.56
N TYR A 193 0.47 -4.14 -12.47
CA TYR A 193 -0.11 -4.72 -11.25
C TYR A 193 -1.55 -5.17 -11.47
N ALA A 194 -2.33 -4.42 -12.24
CA ALA A 194 -3.67 -4.84 -12.65
C ALA A 194 -3.64 -6.12 -13.52
N GLN A 195 -2.66 -6.27 -14.42
CA GLN A 195 -2.46 -7.49 -15.23
C GLN A 195 -2.08 -8.70 -14.36
N TRP A 196 -1.33 -8.48 -13.28
CA TRP A 196 -1.04 -9.52 -12.30
C TRP A 196 -2.24 -9.87 -11.41
N GLY A 197 -3.28 -9.03 -11.36
CA GLY A 197 -4.42 -9.25 -10.48
C GLY A 197 -4.21 -8.72 -9.06
N VAL A 198 -3.37 -7.71 -8.86
CA VAL A 198 -3.20 -7.05 -7.55
C VAL A 198 -4.50 -6.33 -7.15
N ASP A 199 -4.92 -6.50 -5.90
CA ASP A 199 -6.13 -5.90 -5.30
C ASP A 199 -5.81 -4.79 -4.29
N PHE A 200 -4.57 -4.74 -3.82
CA PHE A 200 -4.12 -3.85 -2.75
C PHE A 200 -2.67 -3.44 -3.00
N ILE A 201 -2.36 -2.16 -2.83
CA ILE A 201 -0.97 -1.70 -2.79
C ILE A 201 -0.71 -0.89 -1.51
N LYS A 202 0.40 -1.21 -0.85
CA LYS A 202 1.01 -0.37 0.19
C LYS A 202 2.17 0.38 -0.45
N VAL A 203 2.13 1.71 -0.43
CA VAL A 203 3.18 2.54 -0.99
C VAL A 203 3.93 3.24 0.13
N ASP A 204 5.22 2.93 0.25
CA ASP A 204 6.11 3.53 1.23
C ASP A 204 6.80 4.77 0.71
N ASP A 205 7.37 5.55 1.64
CA ASP A 205 8.06 6.82 1.41
C ASP A 205 7.13 7.89 0.82
N LEU A 206 5.85 7.86 1.16
CA LEU A 206 4.87 8.88 0.74
C LEU A 206 4.52 9.90 1.82
N SER A 207 4.53 9.51 3.10
CA SER A 207 3.87 10.31 4.14
C SER A 207 4.82 10.92 5.19
N SER A 208 6.00 10.35 5.43
CA SER A 208 6.99 10.87 6.38
C SER A 208 8.41 10.46 5.98
N PRO A 209 9.45 11.31 6.18
CA PRO A 209 9.41 12.65 6.80
C PRO A 209 8.83 13.75 5.91
N ILE A 210 8.72 13.49 4.60
CA ILE A 210 8.16 14.41 3.61
C ILE A 210 6.84 13.82 3.11
N TYR A 211 5.83 14.68 2.99
CA TYR A 211 4.54 14.29 2.43
C TYR A 211 4.54 14.56 0.92
N HIS A 212 4.60 13.50 0.13
CA HIS A 212 4.73 13.55 -1.33
C HIS A 212 3.36 13.66 -2.03
N GLU A 213 2.70 14.80 -1.84
CA GLU A 213 1.36 15.08 -2.36
C GLU A 213 1.22 14.76 -3.86
N ASP A 214 2.17 15.25 -4.66
CA ASP A 214 2.16 15.08 -6.13
C ASP A 214 2.21 13.61 -6.56
N GLU A 215 3.00 12.76 -5.89
CA GLU A 215 3.10 11.35 -6.25
C GLU A 215 1.91 10.53 -5.74
N ILE A 216 1.33 10.88 -4.59
CA ILE A 216 0.04 10.33 -4.16
C ILE A 216 -1.02 10.58 -5.24
N ASP A 217 -1.06 11.79 -5.78
CA ASP A 217 -1.97 12.22 -6.84
C ASP A 217 -1.77 11.43 -8.14
N LEU A 218 -0.52 11.24 -8.56
CA LEU A 218 -0.19 10.44 -9.74
C LEU A 218 -0.58 8.97 -9.56
N ILE A 219 -0.29 8.39 -8.39
CA ILE A 219 -0.62 7.00 -8.07
C ILE A 219 -2.14 6.80 -8.06
N ARG A 220 -2.90 7.69 -7.40
CA ARG A 220 -4.38 7.65 -7.40
C ARG A 220 -4.94 7.61 -8.81
N LYS A 221 -4.53 8.58 -9.64
CA LYS A 221 -4.96 8.71 -11.04
C LYS A 221 -4.56 7.48 -11.85
N ALA A 222 -3.37 6.93 -11.60
CA ALA A 222 -2.89 5.72 -12.28
C ALA A 222 -3.71 4.48 -11.92
N ILE A 223 -4.07 4.30 -10.65
CA ILE A 223 -4.96 3.20 -10.22
C ILE A 223 -6.31 3.31 -10.93
N ASP A 224 -6.91 4.50 -10.97
CA ASP A 224 -8.23 4.71 -11.57
C ASP A 224 -8.24 4.37 -13.08
N LYS A 225 -7.12 4.61 -13.76
CA LYS A 225 -6.94 4.27 -15.18
C LYS A 225 -6.83 2.77 -15.47
N THR A 226 -6.49 1.94 -14.48
CA THR A 226 -6.35 0.48 -14.71
C THR A 226 -7.68 -0.22 -14.98
N GLY A 227 -8.79 0.36 -14.52
CA GLY A 227 -10.11 -0.30 -14.50
C GLY A 227 -10.25 -1.42 -13.46
N ARG A 228 -9.20 -1.73 -12.69
CA ARG A 228 -9.21 -2.69 -11.58
C ARG A 228 -9.39 -1.96 -10.25
N ARG A 229 -10.12 -2.58 -9.32
CA ARG A 229 -10.23 -2.07 -7.94
C ARG A 229 -8.96 -2.41 -7.19
N ILE A 230 -8.12 -1.41 -6.95
CA ILE A 230 -6.89 -1.55 -6.16
C ILE A 230 -7.02 -0.61 -4.95
N VAL A 231 -7.04 -1.19 -3.76
CA VAL A 231 -7.03 -0.44 -2.49
C VAL A 231 -5.65 0.20 -2.31
N LEU A 232 -5.62 1.49 -1.97
CA LEU A 232 -4.38 2.24 -1.76
C LEU A 232 -4.12 2.47 -0.27
N SER A 233 -2.96 2.00 0.21
CA SER A 233 -2.40 2.26 1.53
C SER A 233 -1.15 3.13 1.43
N THR A 234 -1.05 4.22 2.20
CA THR A 234 0.16 5.07 2.24
C THR A 234 0.95 4.86 3.54
N SER A 235 2.27 4.92 3.42
CA SER A 235 3.22 4.61 4.49
C SER A 235 4.58 5.27 4.21
N PRO A 236 5.52 5.30 5.15
CA PRO A 236 5.30 5.15 6.60
C PRO A 236 4.63 6.40 7.19
N GLY A 237 4.17 6.32 8.43
CA GLY A 237 3.76 7.50 9.18
C GLY A 237 4.94 8.19 9.89
N GLU A 238 4.72 9.33 10.53
CA GLU A 238 3.40 9.94 10.77
C GLU A 238 2.95 10.78 9.56
N THR A 239 1.82 10.40 8.95
CA THR A 239 1.13 11.29 8.00
C THR A 239 0.83 12.61 8.71
N PRO A 240 1.17 13.80 8.16
CA PRO A 240 0.87 15.04 8.85
C PRO A 240 -0.63 15.31 8.85
N VAL A 241 -1.21 15.64 10.00
CA VAL A 241 -2.65 15.95 10.14
C VAL A 241 -3.09 17.10 9.22
N ALA A 242 -2.18 18.03 8.90
CA ALA A 242 -2.44 19.11 7.94
C ALA A 242 -2.84 18.60 6.54
N HIS A 243 -2.42 17.39 6.16
CA HIS A 243 -2.77 16.75 4.88
C HIS A 243 -3.90 15.71 5.03
N ALA A 244 -4.59 15.63 6.18
CA ALA A 244 -5.65 14.65 6.42
C ALA A 244 -6.76 14.69 5.36
N ALA A 245 -7.17 15.88 4.91
CA ALA A 245 -8.17 16.03 3.85
C ALA A 245 -7.66 15.50 2.49
N HIS A 246 -6.39 15.74 2.16
CA HIS A 246 -5.80 15.28 0.91
C HIS A 246 -5.68 13.76 0.88
N VAL A 247 -5.11 13.16 1.94
CA VAL A 247 -4.92 11.70 1.99
C VAL A 247 -6.27 10.98 2.03
N GLN A 248 -7.26 11.53 2.74
CA GLN A 248 -8.62 10.99 2.76
C GLN A 248 -9.26 10.98 1.36
N GLN A 249 -8.95 11.94 0.49
CA GLN A 249 -9.47 12.02 -0.88
C GLN A 249 -8.72 11.15 -1.88
N ASN A 250 -7.57 10.58 -1.51
CA ASN A 250 -6.71 9.84 -2.43
C ASN A 250 -6.43 8.39 -2.00
N ALA A 251 -6.39 8.09 -0.70
CA ALA A 251 -6.04 6.78 -0.17
C ALA A 251 -7.20 6.13 0.57
N ASN A 252 -7.23 4.79 0.56
CA ASN A 252 -8.18 4.03 1.35
C ASN A 252 -7.72 3.86 2.80
N MET A 253 -6.41 3.90 3.03
CA MET A 253 -5.82 3.90 4.36
C MET A 253 -4.45 4.58 4.36
N TRP A 254 -4.03 5.12 5.51
CA TRP A 254 -2.75 5.82 5.65
C TRP A 254 -2.21 5.69 7.07
N ARG A 255 -0.90 5.43 7.17
CA ARG A 255 -0.21 5.25 8.46
C ARG A 255 -0.23 6.53 9.29
N THR A 256 -0.75 6.43 10.52
CA THR A 256 -0.78 7.52 11.49
C THR A 256 0.42 7.56 12.42
N VAL A 257 1.25 6.51 12.40
CA VAL A 257 2.44 6.31 13.23
C VAL A 257 3.63 5.84 12.38
N GLY A 258 4.85 6.04 12.88
CA GLY A 258 6.01 5.26 12.44
C GLY A 258 5.84 3.76 12.73
N ASP A 259 6.81 2.91 12.37
CA ASP A 259 6.59 1.45 12.44
C ASP A 259 6.26 0.96 13.85
N PHE A 260 5.15 0.23 13.95
CA PHE A 260 4.60 -0.31 15.18
C PHE A 260 5.13 -1.71 15.45
N TRP A 261 5.54 -1.95 16.69
CA TRP A 261 6.12 -3.20 17.16
C TRP A 261 5.55 -3.57 18.53
N ASP A 262 5.86 -4.78 18.97
CA ASP A 262 5.38 -5.42 20.19
C ASP A 262 5.98 -4.83 21.49
N ASN A 263 5.76 -3.55 21.74
CA ASN A 263 6.18 -2.86 22.97
C ASN A 263 5.09 -1.92 23.50
N TRP A 264 4.95 -1.91 24.83
CA TRP A 264 3.95 -1.10 25.52
C TRP A 264 4.01 0.40 25.23
N PRO A 265 5.19 1.06 25.19
CA PRO A 265 5.25 2.50 24.92
C PRO A 265 4.56 2.91 23.61
N GLN A 266 4.80 2.16 22.54
CA GLN A 266 4.12 2.41 21.27
C GLN A 266 2.62 2.12 21.34
N LEU A 267 2.19 1.01 21.97
CA LEU A 267 0.76 0.69 22.12
C LEU A 267 0.02 1.76 22.93
N LYS A 268 0.64 2.25 24.01
CA LYS A 268 0.09 3.32 24.84
C LYS A 268 -0.07 4.63 24.06
N GLU A 269 0.87 4.96 23.17
CA GLU A 269 0.78 6.19 22.36
C GLU A 269 -0.42 6.16 21.39
N HIS A 270 -0.85 4.98 20.94
CA HIS A 270 -1.99 4.85 20.03
C HIS A 270 -3.30 5.39 20.59
N PHE A 271 -3.47 5.46 21.91
CA PHE A 271 -4.66 6.10 22.50
C PHE A 271 -4.76 7.57 22.10
N ASN A 272 -3.66 8.32 22.19
CA ASN A 272 -3.61 9.73 21.80
C ASN A 272 -3.66 9.91 20.27
N VAL A 273 -2.98 9.01 19.53
CA VAL A 273 -2.98 9.05 18.06
C VAL A 273 -4.40 8.82 17.52
N PHE A 274 -5.10 7.81 18.02
CA PHE A 274 -6.47 7.50 17.58
C PHE A 274 -7.47 8.58 17.98
N GLU A 275 -7.33 9.20 19.15
CA GLU A 275 -8.12 10.40 19.51
C GLU A 275 -7.95 11.50 18.45
N ARG A 276 -6.70 11.80 18.09
CA ARG A 276 -6.34 12.84 17.10
C ARG A 276 -6.95 12.57 15.72
N TRP A 277 -6.91 11.31 15.28
CA TRP A 277 -7.31 10.89 13.93
C TRP A 277 -8.78 10.50 13.77
N ASN A 278 -9.51 10.26 14.86
CA ASN A 278 -10.90 9.77 14.82
C ASN A 278 -11.83 10.66 13.99
N GLN A 279 -11.61 11.97 13.98
CA GLN A 279 -12.39 12.94 13.21
C GLN A 279 -12.25 12.81 11.68
N TYR A 280 -11.17 12.18 11.19
CA TYR A 280 -10.87 12.02 9.76
C TYR A 280 -11.23 10.64 9.21
N ARG A 281 -11.68 9.74 10.07
CA ARG A 281 -12.13 8.41 9.65
C ARG A 281 -13.47 8.51 8.93
N GLN A 282 -13.54 7.94 7.73
CA GLN A 282 -14.79 7.81 7.00
C GLN A 282 -14.88 6.45 6.28
N THR A 283 -16.08 6.09 5.83
CA THR A 283 -16.25 4.84 5.06
C THR A 283 -15.37 4.89 3.82
N GLY A 284 -14.44 3.94 3.70
CA GLY A 284 -13.51 3.87 2.58
C GLY A 284 -12.19 4.60 2.74
N ALA A 285 -11.99 5.32 3.85
CA ALA A 285 -10.78 6.07 4.16
C ALA A 285 -10.47 5.95 5.67
N TRP A 286 -9.48 5.10 5.98
CA TRP A 286 -9.20 4.59 7.31
C TRP A 286 -7.81 5.04 7.80
N PRO A 287 -7.71 5.90 8.83
CA PRO A 287 -6.45 6.11 9.51
C PRO A 287 -5.93 4.77 10.05
N ASP A 288 -4.66 4.48 9.80
CA ASP A 288 -4.04 3.18 10.02
C ASP A 288 -3.04 3.23 11.18
N GLY A 289 -3.35 2.46 12.23
CA GLY A 289 -2.47 2.23 13.38
C GLY A 289 -1.31 1.28 13.10
N ASP A 290 -1.13 0.85 11.85
CA ASP A 290 -0.14 -0.14 11.42
C ASP A 290 -0.54 -1.59 11.74
N MET A 291 0.32 -2.49 11.28
CA MET A 291 0.19 -3.95 11.40
C MET A 291 0.12 -4.41 12.86
N LEU A 292 -0.42 -5.62 13.06
CA LEU A 292 -0.59 -6.24 14.37
C LEU A 292 0.63 -7.16 14.62
N PRO A 293 1.60 -6.77 15.46
CA PRO A 293 2.77 -7.58 15.77
C PRO A 293 2.38 -8.68 16.76
N LEU A 294 1.53 -9.60 16.33
CA LEU A 294 0.94 -10.70 17.09
C LEU A 294 1.47 -12.04 16.56
N GLY A 295 1.39 -13.08 17.39
CA GLY A 295 1.82 -14.42 16.99
C GLY A 295 3.34 -14.53 16.87
N HIS A 296 3.80 -15.32 15.89
CA HIS A 296 5.21 -15.60 15.65
C HIS A 296 5.82 -14.56 14.71
N ILE A 297 6.65 -13.66 15.25
CA ILE A 297 7.28 -12.56 14.52
C ILE A 297 8.82 -12.63 14.62
N GLY A 298 9.53 -11.79 13.89
CA GLY A 298 10.98 -11.68 13.99
C GLY A 298 11.75 -12.85 13.37
N ILE A 299 11.11 -13.73 12.60
CA ILE A 299 11.77 -14.90 11.97
C ILE A 299 12.94 -14.41 11.11
N ARG A 300 12.68 -13.41 10.26
CA ARG A 300 13.66 -12.69 9.43
C ARG A 300 13.31 -11.20 9.28
N ALA A 301 12.63 -10.64 10.27
CA ALA A 301 12.16 -9.26 10.25
C ALA A 301 13.30 -8.24 10.28
N GLU A 302 12.95 -6.96 10.11
CA GLU A 302 13.89 -5.86 10.31
C GLU A 302 14.33 -5.74 11.78
N ARG A 303 13.40 -5.95 12.72
CA ARG A 303 13.62 -5.69 14.15
C ARG A 303 13.41 -6.91 15.04
N GLY A 304 14.35 -7.05 15.97
CA GLY A 304 14.34 -8.10 16.98
C GLY A 304 14.70 -9.48 16.42
N ALA A 305 14.80 -10.45 17.33
CA ALA A 305 15.03 -11.84 17.00
C ALA A 305 13.69 -12.60 16.85
N ASN A 306 13.78 -13.81 16.33
CA ASN A 306 12.68 -14.77 16.22
C ASN A 306 12.02 -14.99 17.59
N ARG A 307 10.70 -14.72 17.67
CA ARG A 307 9.94 -14.73 18.93
C ARG A 307 8.44 -14.88 18.71
N MET A 308 7.74 -15.29 19.77
CA MET A 308 6.35 -14.87 19.92
C MET A 308 6.32 -13.39 20.34
N SER A 309 5.29 -12.66 19.90
CA SER A 309 5.02 -11.28 20.33
C SER A 309 5.28 -11.08 21.83
N HIS A 310 6.04 -10.04 22.17
CA HIS A 310 6.31 -9.66 23.57
C HIS A 310 5.10 -9.07 24.30
N PHE A 311 4.04 -8.67 23.59
CA PHE A 311 2.81 -8.27 24.25
C PHE A 311 2.26 -9.40 25.12
N THR A 312 2.05 -9.10 26.41
CA THR A 312 1.27 -9.91 27.32
C THR A 312 -0.15 -10.11 26.80
N LYS A 313 -0.89 -11.07 27.35
CA LYS A 313 -2.25 -11.33 26.88
C LYS A 313 -3.18 -10.12 27.01
N ASP A 314 -3.03 -9.35 28.10
CA ASP A 314 -3.82 -8.14 28.34
C ASP A 314 -3.47 -7.02 27.34
N GLU A 315 -2.19 -6.89 26.99
CA GLU A 315 -1.76 -5.94 25.95
C GLU A 315 -2.27 -6.35 24.56
N GLN A 316 -2.29 -7.64 24.23
CA GLN A 316 -2.89 -8.14 22.98
C GLN A 316 -4.40 -7.84 22.93
N ILE A 317 -5.13 -8.04 24.03
CA ILE A 317 -6.55 -7.70 24.12
C ILE A 317 -6.76 -6.18 24.02
N THR A 318 -5.90 -5.40 24.66
CA THR A 318 -5.92 -3.93 24.62
C THR A 318 -5.73 -3.42 23.20
N LEU A 319 -4.71 -3.93 22.49
CA LEU A 319 -4.43 -3.63 21.10
C LEU A 319 -5.63 -3.99 20.22
N MET A 320 -6.14 -5.22 20.29
CA MET A 320 -7.28 -5.62 19.46
C MET A 320 -8.54 -4.81 19.78
N THR A 321 -8.77 -4.47 21.04
CA THR A 321 -9.92 -3.64 21.45
C THR A 321 -9.81 -2.24 20.86
N LEU A 322 -8.64 -1.62 20.98
CA LEU A 322 -8.39 -0.26 20.50
C LEU A 322 -8.48 -0.19 18.97
N TRP A 323 -7.85 -1.11 18.24
CA TRP A 323 -7.93 -1.15 16.77
C TRP A 323 -9.36 -1.40 16.28
N CYS A 324 -10.09 -2.33 16.91
CA CYS A 324 -11.47 -2.65 16.52
C CYS A 324 -12.43 -1.49 16.76
N ILE A 325 -12.39 -0.85 17.94
CA ILE A 325 -13.33 0.24 18.27
C ILE A 325 -13.02 1.51 17.44
N PHE A 326 -11.72 1.77 17.21
CA PHE A 326 -11.29 2.84 16.31
C PHE A 326 -11.57 2.54 14.85
N ARG A 327 -11.68 1.25 14.46
CA ARG A 327 -11.78 0.76 13.09
C ARG A 327 -10.52 1.08 12.27
N SER A 328 -9.36 0.80 12.86
CA SER A 328 -8.11 0.68 12.10
C SER A 328 -8.20 -0.53 11.17
N PRO A 329 -7.51 -0.53 10.02
CA PRO A 329 -7.20 -1.77 9.29
C PRO A 329 -6.54 -2.79 10.23
N LEU A 330 -6.78 -4.08 9.97
CA LEU A 330 -6.25 -5.19 10.76
C LEU A 330 -5.34 -6.04 9.86
N MET A 331 -4.04 -5.76 9.87
CA MET A 331 -3.06 -6.54 9.11
C MET A 331 -2.22 -7.37 10.08
N PHE A 332 -2.46 -8.67 10.16
CA PHE A 332 -1.66 -9.57 11.01
C PHE A 332 -0.23 -9.66 10.49
N GLY A 333 0.76 -9.41 11.36
CA GLY A 333 2.19 -9.40 10.98
C GLY A 333 2.94 -10.70 11.24
N GLY A 334 2.42 -11.57 12.11
CA GLY A 334 3.05 -12.85 12.42
C GLY A 334 2.90 -13.90 11.33
N ASP A 335 3.70 -14.96 11.43
CA ASP A 335 3.50 -16.19 10.66
C ASP A 335 2.25 -16.91 11.20
N LEU A 336 1.26 -17.12 10.33
CA LEU A 336 -0.05 -17.68 10.69
C LEU A 336 -0.04 -19.21 10.94
N PRO A 337 0.60 -20.05 10.10
CA PRO A 337 0.70 -21.50 10.31
C PRO A 337 1.48 -21.85 11.57
#